data_AF-A0A7Y4XNR9-F1
#
_entry.id   AF-A0A7Y4XNR9-F1
#
_cell.length_a   1.000
_cell.length_b   1.000
_cell.length_c   1.000
_cell.angle_alpha   90.00
_cell.angle_beta   90.00
_cell.angle_gamma   90.00
#
_symmetry.space_group_name_H-M   'P 1'
#
loop_
_entity.id
_entity.type
_entity.pdbx_description
1 polymer ?
#
loop_
_entity_poly.entity_id
_entity_poly.type
_entity_poly.pdbx_seq_one_letter_code
_entity_poly.pdbx_strand_id
1 'polypeptide(L)'
;MKKFWFQSFIITVFVFFMLWGANKAADLKIFTAFDTIGQALRDFELTDYAFSNLRPDVLVDERIVLVNIGSLSRREVAQQIMMISKFKPRVIAFDGFFDCEGGLRDSVNCPQLLDTLGNMMLSAAIQESPNFVLATKLLQTDSLARYDSNEADSLESSDPMFNDFATHGFVTLPTDATYQEDVKQCRTVYPRRLINGKEELAFSVRVAMQYDSVKTKKFLARSKDEELVNFKRNIEVRQLRINSLKDDLTTSTNFGTQYYVVDVYDMMEGNVLPELFKDNIVLMGFMGDYLGDPSWDDKFFTPLNKVVGGRANPDMFGLVVHANIVSMILDEDYINTISDGTKYFIAFLVCLLTIALFIFIDRKLPMWFDAMSVIIQLFELTLISGIIIYAFALWNLKLDLTLAIGVSALVGPAYDIFKSIQNEINNRLTKRRERVLKT
;
A
#
# COMPACT_ATOMS: atom_id res chain seq x y z
N MET A 1 -38.02 6.90 -28.05
CA MET A 1 -36.72 6.33 -27.62
C MET A 1 -35.55 7.28 -27.88
N LYS A 2 -35.29 7.78 -29.10
CA LYS A 2 -34.15 8.68 -29.37
C LYS A 2 -34.10 9.94 -28.48
N LYS A 3 -35.23 10.65 -28.31
CA LYS A 3 -35.32 11.83 -27.44
C LYS A 3 -35.05 11.53 -25.96
N PHE A 4 -35.36 10.32 -25.49
CA PHE A 4 -35.16 9.91 -24.10
C PHE A 4 -33.67 9.76 -23.81
N TRP A 5 -32.97 8.94 -24.59
CA TRP A 5 -31.53 8.75 -24.43
C TRP A 5 -30.71 10.01 -24.66
N PHE A 6 -31.15 10.88 -25.57
CA PHE A 6 -30.52 12.18 -25.77
C PHE A 6 -30.64 13.09 -24.55
N GLN A 7 -31.82 13.11 -23.91
CA GLN A 7 -32.00 13.85 -22.64
C GLN A 7 -31.15 13.25 -21.52
N SER A 8 -31.12 11.92 -21.39
CA SER A 8 -30.27 11.24 -20.40
C SER A 8 -28.80 11.65 -20.58
N PHE A 9 -28.30 11.60 -21.82
CA PHE A 9 -26.92 11.98 -22.14
C PHE A 9 -26.58 13.42 -21.74
N ILE A 10 -27.46 14.39 -22.05
CA ILE A 10 -27.23 15.80 -21.68
C ILE A 10 -27.14 15.96 -20.16
N ILE A 11 -28.04 15.32 -19.42
CA ILE A 11 -28.02 15.39 -17.96
C ILE A 11 -26.77 14.70 -17.42
N THR A 12 -26.33 13.58 -18.01
CA THR A 12 -25.08 12.91 -17.62
C THR A 12 -23.90 13.87 -17.78
N VAL A 13 -23.77 14.54 -18.93
CA VAL A 13 -22.72 15.55 -19.14
C VAL A 13 -22.81 16.67 -18.11
N PHE A 14 -24.02 17.10 -17.74
CA PHE A 14 -24.23 18.09 -16.69
C PHE A 14 -23.77 17.61 -15.30
N VAL A 15 -24.00 16.34 -14.92
CA VAL A 15 -23.51 15.76 -13.66
C VAL A 15 -21.98 15.79 -13.62
N PHE A 16 -21.32 15.36 -14.69
CA PHE A 16 -19.85 15.39 -14.77
C PHE A 16 -19.31 16.84 -14.72
N PHE A 17 -19.99 17.79 -15.35
CA PHE A 17 -19.65 19.20 -15.26
C PHE A 17 -19.78 19.74 -13.83
N MET A 18 -20.85 19.38 -13.11
CA MET A 18 -21.05 19.74 -11.71
C MET A 18 -19.98 19.13 -10.81
N LEU A 19 -19.62 17.85 -11.03
CA LEU A 19 -18.55 17.19 -10.29
C LEU A 19 -17.19 17.87 -10.53
N TRP A 20 -16.89 18.22 -11.77
CA TRP A 20 -15.69 18.98 -12.12
C TRP A 20 -15.66 20.36 -11.42
N GLY A 21 -16.79 21.07 -11.42
CA GLY A 21 -16.94 22.34 -10.72
C GLY A 21 -16.75 22.22 -9.21
N ALA A 22 -17.29 21.17 -8.60
CA ALA A 22 -17.13 20.88 -7.18
C ALA A 22 -15.67 20.60 -6.81
N ASN A 23 -14.97 19.81 -7.63
CA ASN A 23 -13.55 19.52 -7.43
C ASN A 23 -12.69 20.80 -7.50
N LYS A 24 -12.96 21.67 -8.49
CA LYS A 24 -12.27 22.97 -8.59
C LYS A 24 -12.57 23.92 -7.43
N ALA A 25 -13.77 23.87 -6.87
CA ALA A 25 -14.11 24.66 -5.68
C ALA A 25 -13.38 24.15 -4.43
N ALA A 26 -13.19 22.83 -4.29
CA ALA A 26 -12.41 22.24 -3.22
C ALA A 26 -10.92 22.63 -3.30
N ASP A 27 -10.34 22.65 -4.50
CA ASP A 27 -8.95 23.09 -4.75
C ASP A 27 -8.67 24.52 -4.25
N LEU A 28 -9.68 25.40 -4.24
CA LEU A 28 -9.56 26.78 -3.80
C LEU A 28 -9.46 26.95 -2.27
N LYS A 29 -9.37 25.84 -1.50
CA LYS A 29 -9.26 25.84 -0.03
C LYS A 29 -10.38 26.63 0.67
N ILE A 30 -11.54 26.76 0.05
CA ILE A 30 -12.69 27.47 0.64
C ILE A 30 -13.26 26.69 1.84
N PHE A 31 -13.00 25.37 1.89
CA PHE A 31 -13.57 24.42 2.84
C PHE A 31 -12.51 23.72 3.72
N THR A 32 -11.46 24.44 4.15
CA THR A 32 -10.37 23.86 4.97
C THR A 32 -10.85 23.15 6.24
N ALA A 33 -11.99 23.55 6.81
CA ALA A 33 -12.59 22.89 7.97
C ALA A 33 -12.98 21.42 7.71
N PHE A 34 -13.17 21.03 6.45
CA PHE A 34 -13.51 19.66 6.04
C PHE A 34 -12.30 18.86 5.56
N ASP A 35 -11.10 19.44 5.51
CA ASP A 35 -9.89 18.75 5.02
C ASP A 35 -9.57 17.52 5.88
N THR A 36 -9.82 17.58 7.19
CA THR A 36 -9.62 16.46 8.12
C THR A 36 -10.55 15.28 7.83
N ILE A 37 -11.80 15.57 7.45
CA ILE A 37 -12.78 14.55 7.04
C ILE A 37 -12.38 13.98 5.67
N GLY A 38 -11.93 14.85 4.76
CA GLY A 38 -11.42 14.46 3.45
C GLY A 38 -10.20 13.55 3.53
N GLN A 39 -9.25 13.84 4.43
CA GLN A 39 -8.10 12.98 4.70
C GLN A 39 -8.52 11.64 5.28
N ALA A 40 -9.38 11.62 6.31
CA ALA A 40 -9.87 10.37 6.90
C ALA A 40 -10.59 9.46 5.89
N LEU A 41 -11.29 10.03 4.90
CA LEU A 41 -11.93 9.28 3.82
C LEU A 41 -10.95 8.80 2.74
N ARG A 42 -9.81 9.46 2.56
CA ARG A 42 -8.73 8.99 1.66
C ARG A 42 -7.93 7.87 2.29
N ASP A 43 -7.70 7.95 3.60
CA ASP A 43 -6.96 6.95 4.37
C ASP A 43 -7.72 5.62 4.47
N PHE A 44 -9.04 5.65 4.30
CA PHE A 44 -9.91 4.48 4.28
C PHE A 44 -10.07 3.92 2.86
N GLU A 45 -9.47 2.76 2.58
CA GLU A 45 -9.74 2.01 1.35
C GLU A 45 -10.73 0.86 1.60
N LEU A 46 -11.77 0.75 0.77
CA LEU A 46 -12.73 -0.37 0.84
C LEU A 46 -12.05 -1.75 0.67
N THR A 47 -10.93 -1.80 -0.05
CA THR A 47 -10.15 -3.02 -0.25
C THR A 47 -9.45 -3.50 1.02
N ASP A 48 -9.17 -2.62 1.98
CA ASP A 48 -8.54 -2.98 3.26
C ASP A 48 -9.50 -3.83 4.12
N TYR A 49 -10.82 -3.62 3.99
CA TYR A 49 -11.81 -4.50 4.58
C TYR A 49 -11.74 -5.93 4.00
N ALA A 50 -11.56 -6.04 2.68
CA ALA A 50 -11.44 -7.33 2.03
C ALA A 50 -10.16 -8.07 2.45
N PHE A 51 -9.05 -7.36 2.61
CA PHE A 51 -7.81 -7.91 3.16
C PHE A 51 -8.02 -8.47 4.57
N SER A 52 -8.53 -7.65 5.49
CA SER A 52 -8.62 -7.97 6.91
C SER A 52 -9.74 -8.93 7.30
N ASN A 53 -10.83 -9.03 6.52
CA ASN A 53 -12.05 -9.75 6.95
C ASN A 53 -12.56 -10.84 6.00
N LEU A 54 -12.30 -10.75 4.69
CA LEU A 54 -12.98 -11.63 3.71
C LEU A 54 -12.10 -12.70 3.10
N ARG A 55 -10.79 -12.47 3.05
CA ARG A 55 -9.86 -13.42 2.44
C ARG A 55 -9.63 -14.63 3.34
N PRO A 56 -9.39 -15.82 2.76
CA PRO A 56 -9.11 -17.01 3.55
C PRO A 56 -7.72 -16.96 4.18
N ASP A 57 -7.56 -17.66 5.30
CA ASP A 57 -6.24 -17.97 5.87
C ASP A 57 -5.35 -18.65 4.83
N VAL A 58 -4.09 -18.22 4.76
CA VAL A 58 -3.09 -18.87 3.91
C VAL A 58 -2.15 -19.72 4.74
N LEU A 59 -1.59 -20.75 4.11
CA LEU A 59 -0.55 -21.57 4.73
C LEU A 59 0.74 -20.78 4.92
N VAL A 60 1.55 -21.23 5.89
CA VAL A 60 2.88 -20.70 6.17
C VAL A 60 3.74 -20.78 4.91
N ASP A 61 4.49 -19.72 4.63
CA ASP A 61 5.46 -19.73 3.53
C ASP A 61 6.76 -20.43 3.97
N GLU A 62 6.88 -21.72 3.64
CA GLU A 62 8.05 -22.53 4.00
C GLU A 62 9.34 -22.09 3.27
N ARG A 63 9.27 -21.20 2.28
CA ARG A 63 10.43 -20.72 1.53
C ARG A 63 11.16 -19.58 2.23
N ILE A 64 10.53 -18.93 3.22
CA ILE A 64 11.02 -17.71 3.85
C ILE A 64 11.10 -17.90 5.37
N VAL A 65 12.29 -17.66 5.92
CA VAL A 65 12.53 -17.59 7.36
C VAL A 65 12.90 -16.16 7.71
N LEU A 66 12.21 -15.60 8.70
CA LEU A 66 12.52 -14.29 9.25
C LEU A 66 13.39 -14.47 10.49
N VAL A 67 14.49 -13.72 10.57
CA VAL A 67 15.40 -13.75 11.72
C VAL A 67 15.48 -12.35 12.30
N ASN A 68 15.11 -12.23 13.57
CA ASN A 68 15.25 -10.97 14.28
C ASN A 68 16.73 -10.68 14.56
N ILE A 69 17.13 -9.43 14.38
CA ILE A 69 18.49 -8.95 14.71
C ILE A 69 18.52 -8.13 15.99
N GLY A 70 17.38 -7.69 16.54
CA GLY A 70 17.30 -6.81 17.71
C GLY A 70 18.34 -5.68 17.68
N SER A 71 18.98 -5.42 18.82
CA SER A 71 20.05 -4.43 18.95
C SER A 71 21.46 -5.04 18.88
N LEU A 72 21.67 -6.08 18.06
CA LEU A 72 22.97 -6.74 17.93
C LEU A 72 24.06 -5.79 17.38
N SER A 73 25.26 -5.90 17.94
CA SER A 73 26.45 -5.25 17.40
C SER A 73 26.88 -5.86 16.06
N ARG A 74 27.69 -5.14 15.26
CA ARG A 74 28.25 -5.67 13.99
C ARG A 74 28.97 -7.02 14.17
N ARG A 75 29.65 -7.23 15.31
CA ARG A 75 30.27 -8.52 15.67
C ARG A 75 29.24 -9.63 15.85
N GLU A 76 28.16 -9.36 16.57
CA GLU A 76 27.13 -10.37 16.86
C GLU A 76 26.29 -10.66 15.61
N VAL A 77 26.01 -9.65 14.78
CA VAL A 77 25.42 -9.86 13.45
C VAL A 77 26.31 -10.77 12.60
N ALA A 78 27.63 -10.58 12.61
CA ALA A 78 28.55 -11.48 11.93
C ALA A 78 28.43 -12.93 12.44
N GLN A 79 28.35 -13.13 13.75
CA GLN A 79 28.15 -14.46 14.35
C GLN A 79 26.82 -15.08 13.91
N GLN A 80 25.74 -14.29 13.89
CA GLN A 80 24.43 -14.74 13.45
C GLN A 80 24.45 -15.17 11.97
N ILE A 81 25.07 -14.37 11.08
CA ILE A 81 25.26 -14.69 9.67
C ILE A 81 26.08 -15.98 9.51
N MET A 82 27.18 -16.13 10.25
CA MET A 82 28.01 -17.34 10.22
C MET A 82 27.27 -18.58 10.70
N MET A 83 26.37 -18.47 11.69
CA MET A 83 25.52 -19.57 12.13
C MET A 83 24.52 -19.97 11.05
N ILE A 84 23.80 -18.99 10.49
CA ILE A 84 22.82 -19.20 9.40
C ILE A 84 23.50 -19.85 8.19
N SER A 85 24.69 -19.37 7.81
CA SER A 85 25.43 -19.84 6.64
C SER A 85 25.79 -21.33 6.70
N LYS A 86 25.96 -21.89 7.91
CA LYS A 86 26.21 -23.34 8.09
C LYS A 86 25.05 -24.19 7.58
N PHE A 87 23.83 -23.66 7.60
CA PHE A 87 22.63 -24.35 7.13
C PHE A 87 22.43 -24.25 5.62
N LYS A 88 23.29 -23.51 4.91
CA LYS A 88 23.29 -23.37 3.44
C LYS A 88 21.95 -22.85 2.91
N PRO A 89 21.52 -21.65 3.34
CA PRO A 89 20.39 -20.99 2.71
C PRO A 89 20.70 -20.65 1.26
N ARG A 90 19.64 -20.49 0.47
CA ARG A 90 19.79 -20.10 -0.93
C ARG A 90 20.09 -18.60 -1.08
N VAL A 91 19.50 -17.79 -0.21
CA VAL A 91 19.67 -16.33 -0.15
C VAL A 91 19.68 -15.90 1.31
N ILE A 92 20.63 -15.05 1.68
CA ILE A 92 20.62 -14.31 2.95
C ILE A 92 20.44 -12.84 2.61
N ALA A 93 19.45 -12.20 3.19
CA ALA A 93 19.16 -10.79 2.96
C ALA A 93 19.14 -10.04 4.28
N PHE A 94 19.87 -8.94 4.36
CA PHE A 94 19.97 -8.11 5.56
C PHE A 94 19.33 -6.74 5.33
N ASP A 95 18.22 -6.52 6.01
CA ASP A 95 17.44 -5.27 6.03
C ASP A 95 17.99 -4.35 7.13
N GLY A 96 19.07 -3.66 6.79
CA GLY A 96 19.75 -2.74 7.69
C GLY A 96 21.05 -2.21 7.06
N PHE A 97 21.63 -1.21 7.71
CA PHE A 97 22.79 -0.49 7.20
C PHE A 97 23.98 -0.63 8.16
N PHE A 98 25.17 -0.84 7.59
CA PHE A 98 26.43 -0.87 8.32
C PHE A 98 27.28 0.36 7.96
N ASP A 99 26.70 1.53 8.16
CA ASP A 99 27.34 2.83 7.94
C ASP A 99 27.38 3.65 9.24
N CYS A 100 27.86 4.89 9.11
CA CYS A 100 27.85 5.89 10.15
C CYS A 100 26.94 7.03 9.65
N GLU A 101 25.75 7.15 10.22
CA GLU A 101 24.73 8.10 9.78
C GLU A 101 25.29 9.54 9.74
N GLY A 102 24.97 10.28 8.68
CA GLY A 102 25.44 11.66 8.48
C GLY A 102 26.93 11.81 8.16
N GLY A 103 27.66 10.72 7.92
CA GLY A 103 29.07 10.75 7.49
C GLY A 103 30.05 11.18 8.59
N LEU A 104 29.60 11.28 9.84
CA LEU A 104 30.43 11.66 10.99
C LEU A 104 31.24 10.46 11.50
N ARG A 105 32.42 10.26 10.90
CA ARG A 105 33.31 9.11 11.16
C ARG A 105 34.34 9.36 12.26
N ASP A 106 33.88 9.75 13.44
CA ASP A 106 34.73 9.88 14.63
C ASP A 106 34.31 8.88 15.73
N SER A 107 35.15 8.73 16.75
CA SER A 107 34.94 7.75 17.82
C SER A 107 33.72 8.02 18.70
N VAL A 108 33.16 9.25 18.66
CA VAL A 108 32.00 9.63 19.45
C VAL A 108 30.71 9.41 18.66
N ASN A 109 30.69 9.83 17.40
CA ASN A 109 29.51 9.74 16.54
C ASN A 109 29.38 8.38 15.81
N CYS A 110 30.47 7.63 15.66
CA CYS A 110 30.45 6.27 15.11
C CYS A 110 31.31 5.30 15.94
N PRO A 111 30.91 5.01 17.19
CA PRO A 111 31.66 4.12 18.08
C PRO A 111 31.83 2.70 17.52
N GLN A 112 30.96 2.27 16.59
CA GLN A 112 31.03 0.98 15.91
C GLN A 112 32.32 0.82 15.07
N LEU A 113 32.98 1.91 14.68
CA LEU A 113 34.27 1.86 13.99
C LEU A 113 35.43 1.43 14.91
N LEU A 114 35.28 1.58 16.23
CA LEU A 114 36.29 1.16 17.19
C LEU A 114 36.44 -0.36 17.23
N ASP A 115 35.37 -1.10 16.92
CA ASP A 115 35.39 -2.55 16.85
C ASP A 115 35.93 -3.05 15.51
N THR A 116 37.23 -2.84 15.28
CA THR A 116 37.91 -3.27 14.04
C THR A 116 37.79 -4.77 13.79
N LEU A 117 37.88 -5.60 14.83
CA LEU A 117 37.72 -7.05 14.71
C LEU A 117 36.27 -7.42 14.35
N GLY A 118 35.28 -6.84 15.00
CA GLY A 118 33.86 -7.08 14.68
C GLY A 118 33.52 -6.69 13.23
N ASN A 119 34.07 -5.56 12.77
CA ASN A 119 33.95 -5.11 11.39
C ASN A 119 34.59 -6.09 10.38
N MET A 120 35.79 -6.60 10.67
CA MET A 120 36.43 -7.62 9.83
C MET A 120 35.65 -8.95 9.84
N MET A 121 35.13 -9.36 11.00
CA MET A 121 34.30 -10.56 11.12
C MET A 121 33.03 -10.44 10.27
N LEU A 122 32.36 -9.28 10.30
CA LEU A 122 31.17 -9.03 9.49
C LEU A 122 31.48 -9.05 8.00
N SER A 123 32.55 -8.38 7.58
CA SER A 123 33.00 -8.39 6.18
C SER A 123 33.29 -9.82 5.69
N ALA A 124 34.00 -10.62 6.49
CA ALA A 124 34.27 -12.02 6.17
C ALA A 124 32.99 -12.86 6.13
N ALA A 125 32.06 -12.67 7.08
CA ALA A 125 30.79 -13.39 7.10
C ALA A 125 29.93 -13.10 5.85
N ILE A 126 29.89 -11.83 5.41
CA ILE A 126 29.21 -11.44 4.16
C ILE A 126 29.92 -12.07 2.96
N GLN A 127 31.24 -12.00 2.90
CA GLN A 127 32.03 -12.55 1.80
C GLN A 127 31.90 -14.08 1.65
N GLU A 128 31.80 -14.80 2.77
CA GLU A 128 31.62 -16.26 2.79
C GLU A 128 30.18 -16.70 2.54
N SER A 129 29.22 -15.78 2.54
CA SER A 129 27.80 -16.04 2.32
C SER A 129 27.44 -15.89 0.83
N PRO A 130 27.21 -16.98 0.09
CA PRO A 130 26.79 -16.86 -1.30
C PRO A 130 25.39 -16.22 -1.39
N ASN A 131 25.17 -15.40 -2.42
CA ASN A 131 23.89 -14.70 -2.65
C ASN A 131 23.43 -13.84 -1.46
N PHE A 132 24.38 -13.09 -0.89
CA PHE A 132 24.07 -12.10 0.15
C PHE A 132 23.45 -10.84 -0.46
N VAL A 133 22.34 -10.37 0.11
CA VAL A 133 21.65 -9.14 -0.28
C VAL A 133 21.72 -8.13 0.85
N LEU A 134 22.25 -6.95 0.57
CA LEU A 134 22.37 -5.86 1.53
C LEU A 134 21.45 -4.71 1.14
N ALA A 135 20.75 -4.16 2.13
CA ALA A 135 19.88 -3.01 1.97
C ALA A 135 20.64 -1.76 1.48
N THR A 136 19.94 -0.97 0.68
CA THR A 136 20.31 0.41 0.30
C THR A 136 19.10 1.31 0.52
N LYS A 137 19.31 2.61 0.68
CA LYS A 137 18.22 3.56 0.89
C LYS A 137 18.16 4.51 -0.28
N LEU A 138 16.97 4.75 -0.83
CA LEU A 138 16.78 5.82 -1.80
C LEU A 138 16.93 7.17 -1.09
N LEU A 139 17.77 8.04 -1.64
CA LEU A 139 18.00 9.40 -1.16
C LEU A 139 17.69 10.43 -2.25
N GLN A 140 17.40 11.65 -1.80
CA GLN A 140 17.27 12.82 -2.64
C GLN A 140 18.43 13.77 -2.35
N THR A 141 19.13 14.24 -3.38
CA THR A 141 20.11 15.30 -3.21
C THR A 141 19.43 16.63 -2.88
N ASP A 142 20.16 17.52 -2.22
CA ASP A 142 19.74 18.91 -1.93
C ASP A 142 19.28 19.67 -3.19
N SER A 143 19.73 19.27 -4.37
CA SER A 143 19.33 19.90 -5.63
C SER A 143 17.90 19.53 -6.03
N LEU A 144 17.48 18.31 -5.71
CA LEU A 144 16.18 17.73 -6.05
C LEU A 144 15.15 17.99 -4.93
N ALA A 145 15.58 17.89 -3.67
CA ALA A 145 14.74 18.11 -2.49
C ALA A 145 14.09 19.52 -2.46
N ARG A 146 14.69 20.51 -3.14
CA ARG A 146 14.13 21.87 -3.28
C ARG A 146 12.85 21.95 -4.10
N TYR A 147 12.56 20.95 -4.91
CA TYR A 147 11.44 20.93 -5.83
C TYR A 147 10.24 20.13 -5.31
N ASP A 148 10.31 19.61 -4.07
CA ASP A 148 9.26 18.78 -3.45
C ASP A 148 8.81 17.62 -4.38
N SER A 149 9.79 17.00 -5.05
CA SER A 149 9.57 15.86 -5.93
C SER A 149 9.75 14.57 -5.14
N ASN A 150 8.83 13.60 -5.24
CA ASN A 150 9.00 12.23 -4.71
C ASN A 150 9.98 11.37 -5.55
N GLU A 151 10.96 12.01 -6.19
CA GLU A 151 11.96 11.35 -7.03
C GLU A 151 13.24 11.13 -6.22
N ALA A 152 13.91 10.00 -6.41
CA ALA A 152 15.21 9.73 -5.78
C ALA A 152 16.30 9.75 -6.86
N ASP A 153 17.45 10.34 -6.54
CA ASP A 153 18.57 10.52 -7.46
C ASP A 153 19.89 9.97 -6.89
N SER A 154 19.87 9.48 -5.65
CA SER A 154 21.04 8.92 -4.96
C SER A 154 20.68 7.72 -4.08
N LEU A 155 21.70 6.98 -3.66
CA LEU A 155 21.58 5.84 -2.75
C LEU A 155 22.46 6.04 -1.53
N GLU A 156 21.91 5.73 -0.36
CA GLU A 156 22.68 5.38 0.84
C GLU A 156 23.01 3.89 0.80
N SER A 157 24.25 3.54 1.11
CA SER A 157 24.72 2.17 1.19
C SER A 157 25.64 2.03 2.39
N SER A 158 25.80 0.81 2.87
CA SER A 158 26.75 0.49 3.94
C SER A 158 28.20 0.89 3.59
N ASP A 159 29.10 0.84 4.57
CA ASP A 159 30.52 1.11 4.33
C ASP A 159 31.11 0.20 3.22
N PRO A 160 32.07 0.70 2.41
CA PRO A 160 32.61 -0.05 1.25
C PRO A 160 33.08 -1.48 1.55
N MET A 161 33.65 -1.70 2.74
CA MET A 161 34.12 -3.01 3.20
C MET A 161 33.01 -4.09 3.32
N PHE A 162 31.74 -3.68 3.35
CA PHE A 162 30.59 -4.59 3.35
C PHE A 162 29.92 -4.69 1.97
N ASN A 163 30.08 -3.69 1.11
CA ASN A 163 29.37 -3.61 -0.17
C ASN A 163 29.98 -4.51 -1.25
N ASP A 164 31.31 -4.60 -1.32
CA ASP A 164 32.01 -5.21 -2.46
C ASP A 164 31.64 -6.69 -2.72
N PHE A 165 31.12 -7.38 -1.70
CA PHE A 165 30.76 -8.80 -1.75
C PHE A 165 29.25 -9.07 -1.71
N ALA A 166 28.43 -8.01 -1.63
CA ALA A 166 26.99 -8.13 -1.54
C ALA A 166 26.30 -7.65 -2.83
N THR A 167 25.12 -8.20 -3.09
CA THR A 167 24.20 -7.59 -4.04
C THR A 167 23.31 -6.59 -3.32
N HIS A 168 22.85 -5.56 -4.02
CA HIS A 168 22.09 -4.47 -3.41
C HIS A 168 20.64 -4.44 -3.86
N GLY A 169 19.75 -4.07 -2.93
CA GLY A 169 18.39 -3.66 -3.25
C GLY A 169 17.89 -2.61 -2.28
N PHE A 170 17.07 -1.68 -2.75
CA PHE A 170 16.64 -0.56 -1.92
C PHE A 170 15.44 -0.93 -1.04
N VAL A 171 15.44 -0.50 0.22
CA VAL A 171 14.38 -0.83 1.20
C VAL A 171 13.30 0.24 1.30
N THR A 172 13.46 1.37 0.61
CA THR A 172 12.47 2.47 0.63
C THR A 172 11.10 2.00 0.17
N LEU A 173 10.13 2.08 1.08
CA LEU A 173 8.72 1.79 0.83
C LEU A 173 7.95 3.10 0.58
N PRO A 174 7.03 3.13 -0.41
CA PRO A 174 6.11 4.25 -0.59
C PRO A 174 5.19 4.40 0.62
N THR A 175 5.21 5.58 1.25
CA THR A 175 4.30 5.92 2.34
C THR A 175 3.86 7.37 2.20
N ASP A 176 2.70 7.72 2.76
CA ASP A 176 2.18 9.09 2.79
C ASP A 176 2.81 9.94 3.92
N ALA A 177 3.82 9.40 4.61
CA ALA A 177 4.50 10.05 5.72
C ALA A 177 5.46 11.15 5.21
N THR A 178 5.42 12.32 5.86
CA THR A 178 6.35 13.42 5.55
C THR A 178 7.61 13.31 6.40
N TYR A 179 7.47 12.85 7.65
CA TYR A 179 8.55 12.61 8.60
C TYR A 179 8.63 11.14 9.00
N GLN A 180 9.81 10.72 9.46
CA GLN A 180 10.05 9.33 9.87
C GLN A 180 9.22 8.89 11.09
N GLU A 181 8.78 9.86 11.92
CA GLU A 181 7.92 9.63 13.08
C GLU A 181 6.42 9.62 12.74
N ASP A 182 6.06 9.98 11.51
CA ASP A 182 4.66 9.96 11.09
C ASP A 182 4.14 8.51 10.95
N VAL A 183 2.82 8.39 10.98
CA VAL A 183 2.10 7.15 10.66
C VAL A 183 2.43 6.73 9.23
N LYS A 184 3.16 5.62 9.09
CA LYS A 184 3.56 5.06 7.79
C LYS A 184 2.53 4.06 7.30
N GLN A 185 1.66 4.48 6.40
CA GLN A 185 0.78 3.55 5.67
C GLN A 185 1.55 2.98 4.47
N CYS A 186 1.62 1.66 4.37
CA CYS A 186 2.31 0.97 3.27
C CYS A 186 1.34 0.01 2.58
N ARG A 187 0.98 0.33 1.33
CA ARG A 187 0.11 -0.50 0.47
C ARG A 187 0.82 -1.03 -0.77
N THR A 188 1.96 -0.44 -1.10
CA THR A 188 2.60 -0.57 -2.41
C THR A 188 4.11 -0.73 -2.26
N VAL A 189 4.77 -1.05 -3.38
CA VAL A 189 6.23 -1.12 -3.48
C VAL A 189 6.65 -0.54 -4.83
N TYR A 190 7.79 0.15 -4.87
CA TYR A 190 8.48 0.46 -6.13
C TYR A 190 9.26 -0.78 -6.57
N PRO A 191 8.90 -1.48 -7.66
CA PRO A 191 9.62 -2.70 -8.06
C PRO A 191 11.09 -2.44 -8.40
N ARG A 192 11.34 -1.26 -8.99
CA ARG A 192 12.63 -0.75 -9.42
C ARG A 192 12.63 0.76 -9.49
N ARG A 193 13.80 1.38 -9.43
CA ARG A 193 14.00 2.83 -9.64
C ARG A 193 15.24 3.06 -10.50
N LEU A 194 15.21 4.09 -11.33
CA LEU A 194 16.36 4.50 -12.11
C LEU A 194 17.15 5.54 -11.31
N ILE A 195 18.32 5.17 -10.82
CA ILE A 195 19.19 6.05 -10.04
C ILE A 195 20.50 6.24 -10.81
N ASN A 196 20.86 7.48 -11.14
CA ASN A 196 22.06 7.80 -11.92
C ASN A 196 22.20 7.00 -13.23
N GLY A 197 21.08 6.75 -13.91
CA GLY A 197 21.03 5.97 -15.16
C GLY A 197 21.17 4.45 -14.98
N LYS A 198 21.25 3.96 -13.75
CA LYS A 198 21.28 2.54 -13.42
C LYS A 198 19.94 2.10 -12.82
N GLU A 199 19.42 0.99 -13.33
CA GLU A 199 18.23 0.37 -12.75
C GLU A 199 18.60 -0.34 -11.45
N GLU A 200 18.02 0.12 -10.36
CA GLU A 200 18.14 -0.46 -9.04
C GLU A 200 16.82 -1.15 -8.68
N LEU A 201 16.90 -2.34 -8.10
CA LEU A 201 15.74 -3.14 -7.71
C LEU A 201 15.41 -2.89 -6.25
N ALA A 202 14.14 -2.97 -5.89
CA ALA A 202 13.77 -3.02 -4.48
C ALA A 202 14.41 -4.24 -3.81
N PHE A 203 14.67 -4.13 -2.51
CA PHE A 203 15.29 -5.17 -1.68
C PHE A 203 14.57 -6.51 -1.83
N SER A 204 13.27 -6.54 -1.61
CA SER A 204 12.43 -7.74 -1.78
C SER A 204 12.46 -8.28 -3.22
N VAL A 205 12.52 -7.42 -4.23
CA VAL A 205 12.62 -7.82 -5.64
C VAL A 205 14.00 -8.43 -5.95
N ARG A 206 15.08 -7.87 -5.39
CA ARG A 206 16.45 -8.39 -5.50
C ARG A 206 16.58 -9.75 -4.83
N VAL A 207 15.97 -9.93 -3.67
CA VAL A 207 15.90 -11.21 -2.96
C VAL A 207 15.17 -12.25 -3.80
N ALA A 208 13.97 -11.90 -4.29
CA ALA A 208 13.20 -12.79 -5.15
C ALA A 208 13.98 -13.13 -6.44
N MET A 209 14.71 -12.18 -7.04
CA MET A 209 15.52 -12.43 -8.24
C MET A 209 16.62 -13.48 -8.01
N GLN A 210 17.27 -13.46 -6.84
CA GLN A 210 18.31 -14.43 -6.48
C GLN A 210 17.73 -15.80 -6.15
N TYR A 211 16.52 -15.83 -5.58
CA TYR A 211 15.83 -17.07 -5.30
C TYR A 211 15.20 -17.69 -6.56
N ASP A 212 14.43 -16.94 -7.34
CA ASP A 212 13.77 -17.40 -8.58
C ASP A 212 13.70 -16.27 -9.62
N SER A 213 14.76 -16.17 -10.42
CA SER A 213 14.84 -15.14 -11.47
C SER A 213 13.76 -15.24 -12.55
N VAL A 214 13.14 -16.41 -12.76
CA VAL A 214 12.10 -16.58 -13.80
C VAL A 214 10.83 -15.87 -13.35
N LYS A 215 10.39 -16.13 -12.12
CA LYS A 215 9.21 -15.47 -11.54
C LYS A 215 9.42 -13.98 -11.36
N THR A 216 10.60 -13.56 -10.92
CA THR A 216 10.89 -12.13 -10.76
C THR A 216 10.93 -11.39 -12.09
N LYS A 217 11.49 -11.98 -13.15
CA LYS A 217 11.45 -11.35 -14.49
C LYS A 217 10.02 -11.22 -15.01
N LYS A 218 9.14 -12.18 -14.72
CA LYS A 218 7.71 -12.08 -15.06
C LYS A 218 7.02 -10.94 -14.29
N PHE A 219 7.32 -10.79 -13.01
CA PHE A 219 6.85 -9.64 -12.21
C PHE A 219 7.32 -8.31 -12.82
N LEU A 220 8.62 -8.18 -13.09
CA LEU A 220 9.20 -6.95 -13.66
C LEU A 220 8.69 -6.64 -15.08
N ALA A 221 8.32 -7.66 -15.87
CA ALA A 221 7.75 -7.48 -17.20
C ALA A 221 6.41 -6.72 -17.19
N ARG A 222 5.71 -6.68 -16.04
CA ARG A 222 4.48 -5.88 -15.87
C ARG A 222 4.72 -4.37 -16.01
N SER A 223 5.98 -3.93 -15.90
CA SER A 223 6.44 -2.57 -16.23
C SER A 223 5.64 -1.46 -15.54
N LYS A 224 5.30 -1.66 -14.27
CA LYS A 224 4.70 -0.62 -13.42
C LYS A 224 5.77 0.05 -12.56
N ASP A 225 5.64 1.35 -12.39
CA ASP A 225 6.50 2.12 -11.49
C ASP A 225 6.22 1.80 -10.02
N GLU A 226 4.97 1.45 -9.71
CA GLU A 226 4.49 1.09 -8.37
C GLU A 226 3.51 -0.09 -8.48
N GLU A 227 3.67 -1.09 -7.61
CA GLU A 227 2.80 -2.26 -7.54
C GLU A 227 2.16 -2.36 -6.16
N LEU A 228 0.87 -2.72 -6.14
CA LEU A 228 0.16 -3.04 -4.90
C LEU A 228 0.67 -4.34 -4.31
N VAL A 229 0.97 -4.32 -3.02
CA VAL A 229 1.42 -5.51 -2.30
C VAL A 229 0.20 -6.34 -1.93
N ASN A 230 0.21 -7.61 -2.36
CA ASN A 230 -0.82 -8.57 -2.01
C ASN A 230 -0.53 -9.16 -0.62
N PHE A 231 -0.74 -8.36 0.42
CA PHE A 231 -0.54 -8.79 1.79
C PHE A 231 -1.42 -9.99 2.12
N LYS A 232 -0.77 -11.06 2.58
CA LYS A 232 -1.45 -12.28 2.98
C LYS A 232 -1.05 -12.71 4.37
N ARG A 233 0.18 -12.41 4.78
CA ARG A 233 0.87 -13.00 5.93
C ARG A 233 1.37 -11.94 6.90
N ASN A 234 1.35 -12.28 8.18
CA ASN A 234 1.99 -11.49 9.23
C ASN A 234 2.63 -12.42 10.27
N ILE A 235 3.33 -11.82 11.23
CA ILE A 235 3.85 -12.50 12.40
C ILE A 235 2.96 -12.16 13.61
N GLU A 236 2.43 -13.16 14.31
CA GLU A 236 1.71 -12.89 15.57
C GLU A 236 2.73 -12.92 16.70
N VAL A 237 3.15 -11.73 17.11
CA VAL A 237 3.90 -11.57 18.34
C VAL A 237 2.88 -11.51 19.47
N ARG A 238 2.64 -12.65 20.14
CA ARG A 238 1.79 -12.66 21.34
C ARG A 238 2.43 -11.79 22.40
N GLN A 239 2.01 -10.53 22.44
CA GLN A 239 2.43 -9.61 23.47
C GLN A 239 2.06 -10.26 24.81
N LEU A 240 3.05 -10.51 25.66
CA LEU A 240 2.84 -10.90 27.06
C LEU A 240 2.27 -9.71 27.83
N ARG A 241 1.13 -9.19 27.41
CA ARG A 241 0.33 -8.23 28.16
C ARG A 241 -0.49 -9.05 29.14
N ILE A 242 -0.24 -8.78 30.42
CA ILE A 242 -0.97 -9.14 31.64
C ILE A 242 -2.17 -10.06 31.39
N ASN A 243 -2.18 -11.22 32.06
CA ASN A 243 -3.24 -12.26 32.05
C ASN A 243 -4.70 -11.76 32.17
N SER A 244 -4.93 -10.48 32.44
CA SER A 244 -6.23 -9.79 32.43
C SER A 244 -6.71 -9.33 31.04
N LEU A 245 -5.91 -9.44 29.98
CA LEU A 245 -6.24 -9.04 28.59
C LEU A 245 -6.22 -10.23 27.62
N LYS A 246 -6.59 -11.42 28.10
CA LYS A 246 -6.60 -12.69 27.35
C LYS A 246 -7.67 -12.80 26.25
N ASP A 247 -8.44 -11.74 25.99
CA ASP A 247 -9.47 -11.76 24.95
C ASP A 247 -8.87 -11.38 23.58
N ASP A 248 -9.58 -11.71 22.49
CA ASP A 248 -9.29 -11.53 21.05
C ASP A 248 -8.84 -10.10 20.58
N LEU A 249 -8.55 -9.20 21.51
CA LEU A 249 -8.21 -7.79 21.32
C LEU A 249 -6.69 -7.52 21.21
N THR A 250 -5.85 -8.55 21.31
CA THR A 250 -4.38 -8.38 21.28
C THR A 250 -3.73 -8.76 19.94
N THR A 251 -4.48 -9.37 19.02
CA THR A 251 -3.96 -9.68 17.68
C THR A 251 -3.98 -8.44 16.79
N SER A 252 -2.88 -8.20 16.06
CA SER A 252 -2.78 -7.09 15.10
C SER A 252 -3.58 -7.38 13.82
N THR A 253 -3.82 -8.65 13.51
CA THR A 253 -4.60 -9.11 12.35
C THR A 253 -5.65 -10.14 12.77
N ASN A 254 -6.61 -10.42 11.88
CA ASN A 254 -7.59 -11.49 12.06
C ASN A 254 -7.06 -12.88 11.64
N PHE A 255 -5.83 -12.94 11.13
CA PHE A 255 -5.19 -14.16 10.63
C PHE A 255 -4.04 -14.58 11.54
N GLY A 256 -3.74 -15.88 11.60
CA GLY A 256 -2.64 -16.40 12.42
C GLY A 256 -1.23 -16.08 11.90
N THR A 257 -0.19 -16.48 12.63
CA THR A 257 1.21 -16.39 12.19
C THR A 257 1.43 -17.19 10.90
N GLN A 258 1.98 -16.54 9.87
CA GLN A 258 2.12 -17.16 8.55
C GLN A 258 3.54 -17.09 7.96
N TYR A 259 4.54 -16.66 8.75
CA TYR A 259 5.96 -16.88 8.48
C TYR A 259 6.63 -17.61 9.65
N TYR A 260 7.67 -18.40 9.36
CA TYR A 260 8.58 -18.87 10.38
C TYR A 260 9.47 -17.71 10.83
N VAL A 261 9.49 -17.46 12.13
CA VAL A 261 10.30 -16.39 12.75
C VAL A 261 11.19 -17.00 13.80
N VAL A 262 12.45 -16.59 13.82
CA VAL A 262 13.43 -16.95 14.83
C VAL A 262 13.88 -15.66 15.52
N ASP A 263 13.74 -15.60 16.84
CA ASP A 263 14.18 -14.44 17.61
C ASP A 263 15.70 -14.43 17.81
N VAL A 264 16.24 -13.29 18.24
CA VAL A 264 17.68 -13.07 18.44
C VAL A 264 18.29 -14.15 19.33
N TYR A 265 17.69 -14.38 20.50
CA TYR A 265 18.21 -15.32 21.49
C TYR A 265 18.19 -16.77 20.98
N ASP A 266 17.08 -17.20 20.37
CA ASP A 266 16.95 -18.56 19.82
C ASP A 266 17.99 -18.81 18.71
N MET A 267 18.21 -17.83 17.84
CA MET A 267 19.20 -17.95 16.77
C MET A 267 20.63 -18.03 17.34
N MET A 268 20.97 -17.20 18.33
CA MET A 268 22.31 -17.14 18.92
C MET A 268 22.64 -18.33 19.83
N GLU A 269 21.63 -18.94 20.46
CA GLU A 269 21.77 -20.17 21.24
C GLU A 269 21.77 -21.44 20.36
N GLY A 270 21.37 -21.31 19.10
CA GLY A 270 21.23 -22.44 18.18
C GLY A 270 19.97 -23.28 18.44
N ASN A 271 18.96 -22.70 19.09
CA ASN A 271 17.65 -23.31 19.33
C ASN A 271 16.78 -23.26 18.06
N VAL A 272 17.33 -23.75 16.95
CA VAL A 272 16.71 -23.65 15.63
C VAL A 272 16.74 -24.98 14.91
N LEU A 273 15.80 -25.16 13.99
CA LEU A 273 15.70 -26.31 13.11
C LEU A 273 16.49 -26.04 11.81
N PRO A 274 17.64 -26.69 11.56
CA PRO A 274 18.49 -26.43 10.39
C PRO A 274 17.76 -26.55 9.05
N GLU A 275 16.78 -27.45 8.97
CA GLU A 275 15.96 -27.68 7.79
C GLU A 275 15.13 -26.47 7.36
N LEU A 276 14.80 -25.55 8.26
CA LEU A 276 14.06 -24.34 7.91
C LEU A 276 14.90 -23.39 7.04
N PHE A 277 16.23 -23.43 7.18
CA PHE A 277 17.12 -22.49 6.49
C PHE A 277 17.64 -23.04 5.17
N LYS A 278 17.79 -24.36 5.07
CA LYS A 278 18.43 -25.00 3.91
C LYS A 278 17.66 -24.71 2.63
N ASP A 279 18.37 -24.25 1.60
CA ASP A 279 17.81 -23.92 0.28
C ASP A 279 16.69 -22.85 0.28
N ASN A 280 16.48 -22.17 1.42
CA ASN A 280 15.43 -21.17 1.64
C ASN A 280 15.98 -19.75 1.66
N ILE A 281 15.06 -18.77 1.70
CA ILE A 281 15.35 -17.35 1.87
C ILE A 281 15.40 -17.05 3.36
N VAL A 282 16.48 -16.41 3.80
CA VAL A 282 16.61 -15.90 5.15
C VAL A 282 16.58 -14.38 5.10
N LEU A 283 15.53 -13.77 5.64
CA LEU A 283 15.42 -12.33 5.79
C LEU A 283 15.80 -11.96 7.22
N MET A 284 16.86 -11.18 7.37
CA MET A 284 17.37 -10.69 8.64
C MET A 284 17.04 -9.21 8.74
N GLY A 285 16.43 -8.78 9.84
CA GLY A 285 16.06 -7.38 10.04
C GLY A 285 15.51 -7.13 11.44
N PHE A 286 15.30 -5.87 11.77
CA PHE A 286 14.84 -5.48 13.09
C PHE A 286 13.35 -5.82 13.26
N MET A 287 13.01 -6.58 14.31
CA MET A 287 11.64 -6.89 14.70
C MET A 287 11.41 -6.63 16.20
N GLY A 288 12.11 -5.62 16.75
CA GLY A 288 12.20 -5.33 18.18
C GLY A 288 13.45 -5.94 18.82
N ASP A 289 13.81 -5.52 20.03
CA ASP A 289 14.95 -6.09 20.78
C ASP A 289 14.77 -7.60 21.03
N TYR A 290 13.52 -8.03 21.10
CA TYR A 290 13.05 -9.41 21.14
C TYR A 290 11.63 -9.46 20.55
N LEU A 291 11.19 -10.64 20.12
CA LEU A 291 9.81 -10.83 19.67
C LEU A 291 8.87 -10.63 20.87
N GLY A 292 8.20 -9.49 20.92
CA GLY A 292 7.33 -9.10 22.03
C GLY A 292 7.44 -7.63 22.38
N ASP A 293 8.52 -7.00 21.92
CA ASP A 293 8.86 -5.62 22.19
C ASP A 293 7.69 -4.67 21.88
N PRO A 294 7.27 -3.82 22.84
CA PRO A 294 6.23 -2.83 22.63
C PRO A 294 6.62 -1.70 21.67
N SER A 295 7.89 -1.58 21.25
CA SER A 295 8.34 -0.53 20.34
C SER A 295 7.56 -0.52 19.01
N TRP A 296 7.39 0.68 18.47
CA TRP A 296 6.82 0.93 17.14
C TRP A 296 7.90 1.13 16.08
N ASP A 297 9.16 1.02 16.47
CA ASP A 297 10.29 1.15 15.55
C ASP A 297 10.16 0.14 14.41
N ASP A 298 10.36 0.66 13.20
CA ASP A 298 10.22 -0.05 11.94
C ASP A 298 8.86 -0.76 11.71
N LYS A 299 7.77 -0.26 12.32
CA LYS A 299 6.42 -0.76 12.04
C LYS A 299 5.62 0.14 11.10
N PHE A 300 4.81 -0.51 10.28
CA PHE A 300 3.94 0.08 9.28
C PHE A 300 2.47 -0.28 9.55
N PHE A 301 1.59 0.57 9.05
CA PHE A 301 0.17 0.29 8.90
C PHE A 301 -0.06 -0.38 7.55
N THR A 302 -0.64 -1.58 7.57
CA THR A 302 -0.92 -2.34 6.36
C THR A 302 -2.41 -2.65 6.23
N PRO A 303 -2.90 -3.02 5.03
CA PRO A 303 -4.27 -3.47 4.84
C PRO A 303 -4.70 -4.70 5.67
N LEU A 304 -3.77 -5.45 6.27
CA LEU A 304 -4.09 -6.58 7.15
C LEU A 304 -4.44 -6.15 8.58
N ASN A 305 -4.29 -4.86 8.91
CA ASN A 305 -4.62 -4.34 10.22
C ASN A 305 -6.09 -4.62 10.55
N LYS A 306 -6.34 -5.16 11.75
CA LYS A 306 -7.70 -5.43 12.24
C LYS A 306 -8.56 -4.16 12.31
N VAL A 307 -7.94 -3.01 12.57
CA VAL A 307 -8.61 -1.72 12.64
C VAL A 307 -8.33 -0.94 11.36
N VAL A 308 -9.30 -0.93 10.44
CA VAL A 308 -9.17 -0.35 9.09
C VAL A 308 -9.22 1.19 9.09
N GLY A 309 -9.62 1.84 10.18
CA GLY A 309 -9.71 3.31 10.23
C GLY A 309 -9.48 3.90 11.61
N GLY A 310 -8.94 5.13 11.65
CA GLY A 310 -8.68 5.89 12.87
C GLY A 310 -7.28 5.71 13.44
N ARG A 311 -7.11 5.97 14.75
CA ARG A 311 -5.83 5.85 15.48
C ARG A 311 -5.53 4.40 15.85
N ALA A 312 -5.34 3.54 14.85
CA ALA A 312 -4.87 2.16 15.06
C ALA A 312 -3.40 2.16 15.51
N ASN A 313 -2.91 1.03 16.01
CA ASN A 313 -1.46 0.81 16.20
C ASN A 313 -0.87 0.17 14.92
N PRO A 314 0.41 0.44 14.59
CA PRO A 314 1.09 -0.25 13.49
C PRO A 314 1.04 -1.78 13.66
N ASP A 315 0.83 -2.51 12.56
CA ASP A 315 0.57 -3.95 12.59
C ASP A 315 1.69 -4.83 12.01
N MET A 316 2.65 -4.28 11.27
CA MET A 316 3.65 -5.09 10.55
C MET A 316 5.04 -4.45 10.57
N PHE A 317 6.08 -5.23 10.85
CA PHE A 317 7.48 -4.78 10.73
C PHE A 317 7.90 -4.63 9.25
N GLY A 318 8.83 -3.72 8.95
CA GLY A 318 9.37 -3.49 7.61
C GLY A 318 9.88 -4.77 6.96
N LEU A 319 10.62 -5.58 7.72
CA LEU A 319 11.09 -6.90 7.27
C LEU A 319 9.94 -7.83 6.82
N VAL A 320 8.81 -7.80 7.52
CA VAL A 320 7.62 -8.62 7.21
C VAL A 320 6.88 -8.08 5.98
N VAL A 321 6.93 -6.76 5.74
CA VAL A 321 6.45 -6.17 4.47
C VAL A 321 7.30 -6.69 3.31
N HIS A 322 8.63 -6.68 3.45
CA HIS A 322 9.52 -7.27 2.44
C HIS A 322 9.24 -8.75 2.20
N ALA A 323 8.99 -9.53 3.25
CA ALA A 323 8.59 -10.94 3.13
C ALA A 323 7.32 -11.12 2.28
N ASN A 324 6.27 -10.31 2.54
CA ASN A 324 5.04 -10.34 1.73
C ASN A 324 5.29 -10.01 0.25
N ILE A 325 6.18 -9.07 -0.05
CA ILE A 325 6.53 -8.74 -1.43
C ILE A 325 7.26 -9.91 -2.09
N VAL A 326 8.21 -10.56 -1.39
CA VAL A 326 8.90 -11.75 -1.90
C VAL A 326 7.88 -12.87 -2.16
N SER A 327 7.00 -13.20 -1.21
CA SER A 327 5.96 -14.21 -1.38
C SER A 327 5.04 -13.89 -2.56
N MET A 328 4.60 -12.63 -2.70
CA MET A 328 3.77 -12.19 -3.82
C MET A 328 4.44 -12.45 -5.18
N ILE A 329 5.75 -12.19 -5.28
CA ILE A 329 6.53 -12.44 -6.50
C ILE A 329 6.64 -13.94 -6.77
N LEU A 330 6.96 -14.73 -5.74
CA LEU A 330 7.17 -16.18 -5.86
C LEU A 330 5.86 -16.96 -6.06
N ASP A 331 4.73 -16.43 -5.61
CA ASP A 331 3.40 -17.02 -5.83
C ASP A 331 2.79 -16.58 -7.17
N GLU A 332 3.40 -15.59 -7.84
CA GLU A 332 2.88 -14.95 -9.05
C GLU A 332 1.46 -14.38 -8.86
N ASP A 333 1.10 -14.05 -7.62
CA ASP A 333 -0.24 -13.65 -7.22
C ASP A 333 -0.34 -12.13 -7.02
N TYR A 334 -0.42 -11.43 -8.14
CA TYR A 334 -0.43 -9.97 -8.20
C TYR A 334 -1.83 -9.39 -8.14
N ILE A 335 -1.94 -8.19 -7.58
CA ILE A 335 -3.17 -7.40 -7.67
C ILE A 335 -3.22 -6.71 -9.05
N ASN A 336 -4.35 -6.88 -9.73
CA ASN A 336 -4.61 -6.24 -11.01
C ASN A 336 -5.50 -5.01 -10.82
N THR A 337 -5.29 -4.02 -11.66
CA THR A 337 -6.08 -2.78 -11.70
C THR A 337 -6.67 -2.63 -13.10
N ILE A 338 -7.81 -1.94 -13.19
CA ILE A 338 -8.40 -1.58 -14.48
C ILE A 338 -7.75 -0.30 -15.02
N SER A 339 -7.70 -0.18 -16.35
CA SER A 339 -7.18 1.03 -17.00
C SER A 339 -8.03 2.25 -16.66
N ASP A 340 -7.44 3.45 -16.65
CA ASP A 340 -8.18 4.68 -16.33
C ASP A 340 -9.33 4.94 -17.31
N GLY A 341 -9.15 4.63 -18.60
CA GLY A 341 -10.22 4.71 -19.60
C GLY A 341 -11.43 3.84 -19.23
N THR A 342 -11.18 2.64 -18.70
CA THR A 342 -12.25 1.74 -18.21
C THR A 342 -12.96 2.34 -16.99
N LYS A 343 -12.24 2.97 -16.06
CA LYS A 343 -12.83 3.65 -14.90
C LYS A 343 -13.81 4.75 -15.33
N TYR A 344 -13.39 5.63 -16.25
CA TYR A 344 -14.25 6.69 -16.80
C TYR A 344 -15.46 6.14 -17.54
N PHE A 345 -15.26 5.09 -18.35
CA PHE A 345 -16.35 4.45 -19.08
C PHE A 345 -17.40 3.84 -18.14
N ILE A 346 -16.98 3.13 -17.08
CA ILE A 346 -17.89 2.55 -16.09
C ILE A 346 -18.66 3.66 -15.37
N ALA A 347 -17.96 4.70 -14.88
CA ALA A 347 -18.61 5.82 -14.20
C ALA A 347 -19.65 6.52 -15.09
N PHE A 348 -19.32 6.74 -16.36
CA PHE A 348 -20.23 7.33 -17.34
C PHE A 348 -21.45 6.44 -17.59
N LEU A 349 -21.24 5.13 -17.77
CA LEU A 349 -22.32 4.17 -18.02
C LEU A 349 -23.26 4.08 -16.82
N VAL A 350 -22.71 3.96 -15.61
CA VAL A 350 -23.47 3.92 -14.35
C VAL A 350 -24.32 5.19 -14.23
N CYS A 351 -23.72 6.38 -14.35
CA CYS A 351 -24.44 7.65 -14.28
C CYS A 351 -25.55 7.76 -15.36
N LEU A 352 -25.26 7.36 -16.60
CA LEU A 352 -26.22 7.39 -17.70
C LEU A 352 -27.44 6.49 -17.43
N LEU A 353 -27.21 5.27 -16.92
CA LEU A 353 -28.26 4.33 -16.58
C LEU A 353 -29.10 4.84 -15.39
N THR A 354 -28.47 5.40 -14.36
CA THR A 354 -29.17 5.98 -13.20
C THR A 354 -30.05 7.16 -13.62
N ILE A 355 -29.55 8.05 -14.48
CA ILE A 355 -30.36 9.16 -15.03
C ILE A 355 -31.51 8.64 -15.89
N ALA A 356 -31.27 7.63 -16.74
CA ALA A 356 -32.33 7.02 -17.53
C ALA A 356 -33.44 6.46 -16.63
N LEU A 357 -33.06 5.80 -15.52
CA LEU A 357 -33.99 5.32 -14.51
C LEU A 357 -34.74 6.48 -13.83
N PHE A 358 -34.06 7.58 -13.50
CA PHE A 358 -34.68 8.75 -12.89
C PHE A 358 -35.71 9.41 -13.80
N ILE A 359 -35.37 9.64 -15.07
CA ILE A 359 -36.34 10.18 -16.06
C ILE A 359 -37.55 9.24 -16.20
N PHE A 360 -37.33 7.93 -16.15
CA PHE A 360 -38.41 6.95 -16.24
C PHE A 360 -39.35 7.03 -15.03
N ILE A 361 -38.80 7.07 -13.81
CA ILE A 361 -39.56 7.17 -12.56
C ILE A 361 -40.29 8.52 -12.48
N ASP A 362 -39.62 9.62 -12.78
CA ASP A 362 -40.21 10.97 -12.76
C ASP A 362 -41.42 11.07 -13.71
N ARG A 363 -41.39 10.38 -14.85
CA ARG A 363 -42.53 10.34 -15.79
C ARG A 363 -43.68 9.44 -15.36
N LYS A 364 -43.38 8.34 -14.66
CA LYS A 364 -44.38 7.30 -14.32
C LYS A 364 -44.97 7.47 -12.93
N LEU A 365 -44.17 7.95 -11.98
CA LEU A 365 -44.48 8.05 -10.55
C LEU A 365 -43.94 9.38 -9.98
N PRO A 366 -44.36 10.55 -10.51
CA PRO A 366 -43.79 11.85 -10.12
C PRO A 366 -43.92 12.16 -8.63
N MET A 367 -45.00 11.71 -7.96
CA MET A 367 -45.19 11.94 -6.52
C MET A 367 -44.18 11.22 -5.63
N TRP A 368 -43.58 10.13 -6.11
CA TRP A 368 -42.64 9.30 -5.34
C TRP A 368 -41.19 9.50 -5.78
N PHE A 369 -40.95 10.35 -6.77
CA PHE A 369 -39.62 10.52 -7.38
C PHE A 369 -38.55 10.86 -6.33
N ASP A 370 -38.81 11.87 -5.49
CA ASP A 370 -37.84 12.36 -4.50
C ASP A 370 -37.42 11.28 -3.49
N ALA A 371 -38.37 10.47 -3.01
CA ALA A 371 -38.07 9.39 -2.09
C ALA A 371 -37.34 8.23 -2.79
N MET A 372 -37.80 7.87 -4.00
CA MET A 372 -37.22 6.76 -4.77
C MET A 372 -35.80 7.05 -5.24
N SER A 373 -35.50 8.29 -5.65
CA SER A 373 -34.17 8.67 -6.14
C SER A 373 -33.10 8.52 -5.05
N VAL A 374 -33.42 8.91 -3.81
CA VAL A 374 -32.55 8.73 -2.64
C VAL A 374 -32.33 7.25 -2.31
N ILE A 375 -33.40 6.45 -2.29
CA ILE A 375 -33.31 5.00 -2.03
C ILE A 375 -32.46 4.30 -3.09
N ILE A 376 -32.67 4.64 -4.36
CA ILE A 376 -31.89 4.09 -5.48
C ILE A 376 -30.43 4.46 -5.36
N GLN A 377 -30.10 5.72 -5.00
CA GLN A 377 -28.72 6.15 -4.80
C GLN A 377 -28.04 5.41 -3.66
N LEU A 378 -28.70 5.29 -2.50
CA LEU A 378 -28.15 4.56 -1.37
C LEU A 378 -27.88 3.09 -1.74
N PHE A 379 -28.84 2.44 -2.42
CA PHE A 379 -28.67 1.08 -2.91
C PHE A 379 -27.52 0.97 -3.92
N GLU A 380 -27.43 1.90 -4.87
CA GLU A 380 -26.38 1.93 -5.88
C GLU A 380 -24.99 2.11 -5.26
N LEU A 381 -24.83 3.01 -4.28
CA LEU A 381 -23.59 3.22 -3.55
C LEU A 381 -23.17 1.98 -2.76
N THR A 382 -24.11 1.32 -2.07
CA THR A 382 -23.85 0.05 -1.38
C THR A 382 -23.48 -1.06 -2.36
N LEU A 383 -24.19 -1.16 -3.49
CA LEU A 383 -23.93 -2.17 -4.53
C LEU A 383 -22.55 -1.98 -5.15
N ILE A 384 -22.18 -0.76 -5.54
CA ILE A 384 -20.85 -0.44 -6.08
C ILE A 384 -19.77 -0.78 -5.05
N SER A 385 -19.96 -0.38 -3.79
CA SER A 385 -19.02 -0.69 -2.71
C SER A 385 -18.85 -2.20 -2.51
N GLY A 386 -19.95 -2.95 -2.51
CA GLY A 386 -19.93 -4.42 -2.45
C GLY A 386 -19.18 -5.04 -3.64
N ILE A 387 -19.42 -4.55 -4.86
CA ILE A 387 -18.71 -5.02 -6.06
C ILE A 387 -17.20 -4.81 -5.93
N ILE A 388 -16.76 -3.64 -5.45
CA ILE A 388 -15.32 -3.35 -5.23
C ILE A 388 -14.72 -4.36 -4.24
N ILE A 389 -15.37 -4.56 -3.10
CA ILE A 389 -14.92 -5.45 -2.02
C ILE A 389 -14.82 -6.91 -2.51
N TYR A 390 -15.89 -7.43 -3.12
CA TYR A 390 -15.93 -8.83 -3.56
C TYR A 390 -15.04 -9.10 -4.77
N ALA A 391 -14.92 -8.16 -5.72
CA ALA A 391 -13.98 -8.29 -6.82
C ALA A 391 -12.53 -8.38 -6.33
N PHE A 392 -12.20 -7.61 -5.29
CA PHE A 392 -10.90 -7.65 -4.67
C PHE A 392 -10.64 -8.94 -3.87
N ALA A 393 -11.63 -9.40 -3.10
CA ALA A 393 -11.54 -10.60 -2.28
C ALA A 393 -11.42 -11.89 -3.11
N LEU A 394 -12.13 -11.98 -4.24
CA LEU A 394 -12.22 -13.21 -5.04
C LEU A 394 -11.24 -13.26 -6.23
N TRP A 395 -10.88 -12.11 -6.81
CA TRP A 395 -10.10 -12.06 -8.06
C TRP A 395 -8.81 -11.24 -7.96
N ASN A 396 -8.43 -10.76 -6.77
CA ASN A 396 -7.30 -9.85 -6.59
C ASN A 396 -7.37 -8.64 -7.54
N LEU A 397 -8.59 -8.17 -7.84
CA LEU A 397 -8.85 -7.07 -8.76
C LEU A 397 -9.22 -5.81 -7.97
N LYS A 398 -8.33 -4.82 -7.92
CA LYS A 398 -8.63 -3.51 -7.33
C LYS A 398 -9.43 -2.67 -8.33
N LEU A 399 -10.73 -2.57 -8.04
CA LEU A 399 -11.66 -1.72 -8.78
C LEU A 399 -11.70 -0.32 -8.15
N ASP A 400 -10.89 0.59 -8.69
CA ASP A 400 -10.99 2.01 -8.35
C ASP A 400 -12.20 2.62 -9.07
N LEU A 401 -13.34 2.61 -8.38
CA LEU A 401 -14.62 3.17 -8.84
C LEU A 401 -14.99 4.43 -8.06
N THR A 402 -14.00 5.15 -7.53
CA THR A 402 -14.18 6.40 -6.78
C THR A 402 -15.01 7.42 -7.57
N LEU A 403 -14.72 7.55 -8.87
CA LEU A 403 -15.48 8.43 -9.75
C LEU A 403 -16.93 7.98 -9.91
N ALA A 404 -17.19 6.67 -10.02
CA ALA A 404 -18.55 6.13 -10.13
C ALA A 404 -19.35 6.42 -8.85
N ILE A 405 -18.75 6.20 -7.68
CA ILE A 405 -19.35 6.56 -6.38
C ILE A 405 -19.66 8.07 -6.34
N GLY A 406 -18.71 8.91 -6.75
CA GLY A 406 -18.89 10.37 -6.76
C GLY A 406 -20.04 10.83 -7.67
N VAL A 407 -20.13 10.31 -8.90
CA VAL A 407 -21.25 10.67 -9.80
C VAL A 407 -22.57 10.10 -9.32
N SER A 408 -22.60 8.89 -8.76
CA SER A 408 -23.83 8.28 -8.21
C SER A 408 -24.33 9.05 -6.98
N ALA A 409 -23.44 9.59 -6.15
CA ALA A 409 -23.82 10.46 -5.03
C ALA A 409 -24.37 11.83 -5.51
N LEU A 410 -23.83 12.38 -6.60
CA LEU A 410 -24.20 13.70 -7.11
C LEU A 410 -25.43 13.69 -8.04
N VAL A 411 -25.81 12.53 -8.57
CA VAL A 411 -26.79 12.41 -9.66
C VAL A 411 -28.17 12.99 -9.31
N GLY A 412 -28.66 12.82 -8.07
CA GLY A 412 -29.96 13.35 -7.63
C GLY A 412 -29.99 14.87 -7.57
N PRO A 413 -29.13 15.50 -6.74
CA PRO A 413 -29.05 16.96 -6.68
C PRO A 413 -28.84 17.60 -8.05
N ALA A 414 -27.98 17.01 -8.90
CA ALA A 414 -27.75 17.51 -10.24
C ALA A 414 -28.98 17.36 -11.16
N TYR A 415 -29.73 16.27 -11.04
CA TYR A 415 -30.99 16.08 -11.78
C TYR A 415 -32.02 17.15 -11.41
N ASP A 416 -32.19 17.45 -10.11
CA ASP A 416 -33.16 18.44 -9.63
C ASP A 416 -32.80 19.87 -10.04
N ILE A 417 -31.51 20.21 -9.97
CA ILE A 417 -30.97 21.49 -10.45
C ILE A 417 -31.24 21.61 -11.96
N PHE A 418 -30.95 20.56 -12.73
CA PHE A 418 -31.17 20.57 -14.18
C PHE A 418 -32.66 20.77 -14.52
N LYS A 419 -33.56 20.05 -13.84
CA LYS A 419 -35.02 20.19 -14.01
C LYS A 419 -35.50 21.60 -13.67
N SER A 420 -34.98 22.20 -12.60
CA SER A 420 -35.29 23.57 -12.19
C SER A 420 -34.85 24.59 -13.25
N ILE A 421 -33.62 24.46 -13.77
CA ILE A 421 -33.11 25.29 -14.87
C ILE A 421 -33.97 25.12 -16.12
N GLN A 422 -34.31 23.89 -16.48
CA GLN A 422 -35.13 23.60 -17.66
C GLN A 422 -36.52 24.22 -17.55
N ASN A 423 -37.16 24.15 -16.37
CA ASN A 423 -38.45 24.76 -16.12
C ASN A 423 -38.41 26.29 -16.23
N GLU A 424 -37.37 26.93 -15.68
CA GLU A 424 -37.20 28.38 -15.78
C GLU A 424 -36.94 28.85 -17.22
N ILE A 425 -36.11 28.12 -17.97
CA ILE A 425 -35.88 28.41 -19.40
C ILE A 425 -37.19 28.29 -20.19
N ASN A 426 -37.95 27.22 -19.96
CA ASN A 426 -39.24 27.02 -20.62
C ASN A 426 -40.23 28.15 -20.29
N ASN A 427 -40.32 28.56 -19.02
CA ASN A 427 -41.17 29.67 -18.58
C ASN A 427 -40.79 31.01 -19.23
N ARG A 428 -39.50 31.27 -19.43
CA ARG A 428 -39.03 32.50 -20.12
C ARG A 428 -39.32 32.47 -21.61
N LEU A 429 -39.18 31.30 -22.25
CA LEU A 429 -39.46 31.12 -23.68
C LEU A 429 -40.97 31.23 -23.99
N THR A 430 -41.84 30.68 -23.14
CA THR A 430 -43.30 30.82 -23.28
C THR A 430 -43.76 32.27 -23.07
N LYS A 431 -43.27 32.96 -22.02
CA LYS A 431 -43.55 34.39 -21.81
C LYS A 431 -43.08 35.27 -22.97
N ARG A 432 -41.95 34.94 -23.62
CA ARG A 432 -41.48 35.65 -24.82
C ARG A 432 -42.39 35.41 -26.03
N ARG A 433 -42.84 34.16 -26.25
CA ARG A 433 -43.81 33.84 -27.32
C ARG A 433 -45.15 34.54 -27.13
N GLU A 434 -45.66 34.60 -25.90
CA GLU A 434 -46.91 35.33 -25.59
C GLU A 434 -46.79 36.83 -25.82
N ARG A 435 -45.61 37.44 -25.61
CA ARG A 435 -45.37 38.84 -25.94
C ARG A 435 -45.29 39.09 -27.46
N VAL A 436 -44.61 38.22 -28.20
CA VAL A 436 -44.50 38.34 -29.67
C VAL A 436 -45.85 38.09 -30.38
N LEU A 437 -46.73 37.24 -29.83
CA LEU A 437 -48.09 37.03 -30.37
C LEU A 437 -49.09 38.14 -30.02
N LYS A 438 -48.74 39.03 -29.08
CA LYS A 438 -49.54 40.21 -28.69
C LYS A 438 -49.02 41.52 -29.31
N THR A 439 -48.01 41.44 -30.16
CA THR A 439 -47.52 42.54 -31.02
C THR A 439 -47.87 42.21 -32.45
#